data_AF-A0A4Y9MC51-F1
#
_entry.id   AF-A0A4Y9MC51-F1
#
_cell.length_a   1.000
_cell.length_b   1.000
_cell.length_c   1.000
_cell.angle_alpha   90.00
_cell.angle_beta   90.00
_cell.angle_gamma   90.00
#
_symmetry.space_group_name_H-M   'P 1'
#
loop_
_entity.id
_entity.type
_entity.pdbx_description
1 polymer ?
#
loop_
_entity_poly.entity_id
_entity_poly.type
_entity_poly.pdbx_seq_one_letter_code
_entity_poly.pdbx_strand_id
1 'polypeptide(L)'
;MTSPRTATHPAAGRARTGTRPKRSTGRGPARRGSARRSTARRGPARRRPAGGPGTRGRAPGGLTGVARWWPALLVAAALFAGVAWGTERQAPDIPAAGTCTVPDGSVTVTAEQAGNAATIAQVGWDRGLPERAVVIALATAQQESRLRNLDYGDRDSLGLFQQRPSQGWGSELEVRDPVYAAGQFYDRLVTIPGWEAGRLTEMAQAVQRSGFPELYQQWEPMAQQLTTALATDTLECA
;
A
#
# COMPACT_ATOMS: atom_id res chain seq x y z
N MET A 1 36.52 -47.23 42.90
CA MET A 1 36.75 -45.82 43.30
C MET A 1 35.71 -44.97 42.59
N THR A 2 34.47 -44.96 43.09
CA THR A 2 33.86 -43.94 43.96
C THR A 2 33.00 -42.98 43.14
N SER A 3 31.71 -43.30 43.00
CA SER A 3 30.65 -42.33 42.72
C SER A 3 30.41 -41.43 43.94
N PRO A 4 29.81 -40.26 43.73
CA PRO A 4 28.69 -39.83 44.60
C PRO A 4 27.51 -39.33 43.75
N ARG A 5 26.30 -39.87 43.95
CA ARG A 5 25.28 -39.59 44.99
C ARG A 5 24.30 -38.46 44.63
N THR A 6 23.12 -38.93 44.27
CA THR A 6 21.74 -38.43 44.42
C THR A 6 21.49 -37.42 45.55
N ALA A 7 20.60 -36.45 45.30
CA ALA A 7 19.63 -35.99 46.28
C ALA A 7 18.32 -35.54 45.57
N THR A 8 17.19 -36.01 46.10
CA THR A 8 15.83 -35.79 45.62
C THR A 8 14.99 -35.18 46.75
N HIS A 9 13.98 -34.35 46.37
CA HIS A 9 12.74 -33.97 47.09
C HIS A 9 12.79 -32.91 48.22
N PRO A 10 11.65 -32.27 48.64
CA PRO A 10 10.23 -32.41 48.22
C PRO A 10 9.37 -31.11 48.05
N ALA A 11 8.16 -31.33 47.48
CA ALA A 11 6.80 -30.86 47.83
C ALA A 11 6.34 -29.38 47.93
N ALA A 12 5.36 -29.07 47.05
CA ALA A 12 3.98 -28.61 47.30
C ALA A 12 3.65 -27.40 48.22
N GLY A 13 2.94 -26.43 47.64
CA GLY A 13 2.07 -25.48 48.34
C GLY A 13 0.91 -25.02 47.45
N ARG A 14 -0.31 -25.46 47.78
CA ARG A 14 -1.59 -25.02 47.19
C ARG A 14 -2.22 -23.91 48.05
N ALA A 15 -3.26 -23.28 47.49
CA ALA A 15 -4.28 -22.38 48.07
C ALA A 15 -3.96 -20.87 47.94
N ARG A 16 -4.88 -19.94 47.63
CA ARG A 16 -6.35 -19.88 47.78
C ARG A 16 -6.97 -18.87 46.81
N THR A 17 -8.20 -19.17 46.42
CA THR A 17 -9.23 -18.32 45.80
C THR A 17 -9.54 -17.04 46.58
N GLY A 18 -9.79 -15.94 45.87
CA GLY A 18 -10.33 -14.70 46.43
C GLY A 18 -11.20 -13.93 45.41
N THR A 19 -12.51 -14.08 45.56
CA THR A 19 -13.58 -13.38 44.81
C THR A 19 -13.90 -12.05 45.50
N ARG A 20 -13.99 -10.92 44.77
CA ARG A 20 -15.10 -9.95 44.90
C ARG A 20 -15.02 -8.76 43.92
N PRO A 21 -16.15 -8.37 43.29
CA PRO A 21 -16.27 -7.13 42.53
C PRO A 21 -16.80 -5.98 43.42
N LYS A 22 -16.53 -4.72 43.03
CA LYS A 22 -17.29 -3.56 43.53
C LYS A 22 -17.90 -2.77 42.37
N ARG A 23 -19.23 -2.77 42.39
CA ARG A 23 -20.17 -1.89 41.68
C ARG A 23 -20.40 -0.65 42.55
N SER A 24 -20.40 0.55 41.96
CA SER A 24 -21.03 1.76 42.51
C SER A 24 -21.55 2.56 41.31
N THR A 25 -22.85 2.61 40.99
CA THR A 25 -23.95 3.41 41.57
C THR A 25 -23.73 4.93 41.56
N GLY A 26 -24.60 5.65 40.84
CA GLY A 26 -24.79 7.11 40.90
C GLY A 26 -24.97 7.71 39.49
N ARG A 27 -26.14 7.62 38.84
CA ARG A 27 -27.35 8.45 39.04
C ARG A 27 -27.08 9.94 38.82
N GLY A 28 -27.50 10.46 37.66
CA GLY A 28 -27.52 11.90 37.35
C GLY A 28 -28.55 12.68 38.16
N PRO A 29 -28.64 13.99 37.93
CA PRO A 29 -29.89 14.51 37.40
C PRO A 29 -29.73 15.54 36.27
N ALA A 30 -30.76 15.58 35.44
CA ALA A 30 -31.07 16.61 34.47
C ALA A 30 -31.53 17.91 35.16
N ARG A 31 -31.34 19.07 34.49
CA ARG A 31 -32.43 19.92 33.95
C ARG A 31 -32.06 21.41 33.80
N ARG A 32 -32.61 21.97 32.71
CA ARG A 32 -33.26 23.29 32.53
C ARG A 32 -32.41 24.53 32.23
N GLY A 33 -32.87 25.25 31.19
CA GLY A 33 -32.63 26.66 30.91
C GLY A 33 -32.90 27.00 29.42
N SER A 34 -34.14 26.91 28.93
CA SER A 34 -34.98 28.08 28.51
C SER A 34 -34.19 29.25 27.91
N ALA A 35 -34.23 29.44 26.58
CA ALA A 35 -35.20 30.27 25.85
C ALA A 35 -35.12 31.80 26.14
N ARG A 36 -34.65 32.57 25.15
CA ARG A 36 -34.94 34.00 24.84
C ARG A 36 -34.61 34.15 23.34
N ARG A 37 -35.55 34.21 22.39
CA ARG A 37 -36.61 35.19 22.03
C ARG A 37 -36.08 36.56 21.59
N SER A 38 -36.49 36.92 20.36
CA SER A 38 -36.72 38.28 19.82
C SER A 38 -35.46 39.01 19.31
N THR A 39 -35.45 39.78 18.22
CA THR A 39 -36.51 40.46 17.45
C THR A 39 -36.05 40.69 16.00
N ALA A 40 -37.00 40.65 15.07
CA ALA A 40 -36.87 41.22 13.73
C ALA A 40 -37.05 42.74 13.79
N ARG A 41 -36.37 43.49 12.89
CA ARG A 41 -36.85 44.82 12.45
C ARG A 41 -36.44 45.09 10.99
N ARG A 42 -37.46 45.43 10.20
CA ARG A 42 -37.46 45.91 8.82
C ARG A 42 -37.02 47.38 8.72
N GLY A 43 -36.52 47.81 7.57
CA GLY A 43 -36.65 49.20 7.11
C GLY A 43 -35.83 49.54 5.85
N PRO A 44 -36.32 50.37 4.89
CA PRO A 44 -35.99 50.22 3.47
C PRO A 44 -35.36 51.45 2.76
N ALA A 45 -35.04 51.24 1.48
CA ALA A 45 -35.16 52.15 0.33
C ALA A 45 -34.07 53.19 -0.03
N ARG A 46 -33.49 52.94 -1.23
CA ARG A 46 -33.31 53.83 -2.40
C ARG A 46 -32.63 55.21 -2.21
N ARG A 47 -31.63 55.48 -3.07
CA ARG A 47 -31.57 56.64 -4.00
C ARG A 47 -30.36 56.55 -4.95
N ARG A 48 -30.62 56.73 -6.26
CA ARG A 48 -29.69 57.21 -7.32
C ARG A 48 -30.08 58.67 -7.62
N PRO A 49 -29.15 59.56 -8.03
CA PRO A 49 -28.96 59.92 -9.45
C PRO A 49 -27.47 60.19 -9.82
N ALA A 50 -26.96 59.85 -11.02
CA ALA A 50 -26.95 60.52 -12.34
C ALA A 50 -25.89 61.64 -12.54
N GLY A 51 -24.97 61.44 -13.51
CA GLY A 51 -24.42 62.48 -14.41
C GLY A 51 -22.93 62.87 -14.27
N GLY A 52 -22.14 62.68 -15.35
CA GLY A 52 -20.87 63.40 -15.59
C GLY A 52 -19.88 62.71 -16.56
N PRO A 53 -19.34 63.37 -17.61
CA PRO A 53 -18.84 62.69 -18.82
C PRO A 53 -17.30 62.56 -18.96
N GLY A 54 -16.90 61.51 -19.70
CA GLY A 54 -15.86 61.56 -20.73
C GLY A 54 -14.40 61.80 -20.34
N THR A 55 -13.61 60.73 -20.25
CA THR A 55 -12.19 60.76 -20.60
C THR A 55 -11.84 59.64 -21.57
N ARG A 56 -11.08 60.03 -22.60
CA ARG A 56 -10.64 59.26 -23.75
C ARG A 56 -9.53 58.28 -23.36
N GLY A 57 -9.48 57.18 -24.11
CA GLY A 57 -8.23 56.53 -24.50
C GLY A 57 -7.83 55.32 -23.66
N ARG A 58 -7.94 54.13 -24.27
CA ARG A 58 -6.79 53.27 -24.63
C ARG A 58 -7.33 51.97 -25.23
N ALA A 59 -7.06 51.74 -26.51
CA ALA A 59 -7.27 50.44 -27.12
C ALA A 59 -6.33 49.41 -26.45
N PRO A 60 -6.80 48.22 -26.05
CA PRO A 60 -5.88 47.13 -25.75
C PRO A 60 -5.39 46.52 -27.06
N GLY A 61 -4.13 46.79 -27.39
CA GLY A 61 -3.42 46.11 -28.45
C GLY A 61 -3.26 44.62 -28.15
N GLY A 62 -3.56 43.80 -29.15
CA GLY A 62 -2.84 42.57 -29.50
C GLY A 62 -2.65 41.50 -28.41
N LEU A 63 -3.64 40.61 -28.27
CA LEU A 63 -3.42 39.24 -27.79
C LEU A 63 -3.47 38.25 -28.97
N THR A 64 -2.75 38.52 -30.05
CA THR A 64 -2.65 37.61 -31.22
C THR A 64 -1.41 36.72 -31.18
N GLY A 65 -0.57 36.82 -30.15
CA GLY A 65 0.69 36.07 -30.05
C GLY A 65 0.54 34.60 -29.62
N VAL A 66 -0.51 34.25 -28.86
CA VAL A 66 -0.67 32.87 -28.33
C VAL A 66 -1.50 31.99 -29.28
N ALA A 67 -2.45 32.60 -30.02
CA ALA A 67 -3.36 31.88 -30.90
C ALA A 67 -2.68 31.19 -32.09
N ARG A 68 -1.51 31.67 -32.53
CA ARG A 68 -0.81 31.12 -33.71
C ARG A 68 -0.10 29.80 -33.44
N TRP A 69 0.27 29.52 -32.19
CA TRP A 69 1.06 28.34 -31.85
C TRP A 69 0.22 27.21 -31.25
N TRP A 70 -1.09 27.41 -31.07
CA TRP A 70 -1.99 26.39 -30.54
C TRP A 70 -1.95 25.04 -31.30
N PRO A 71 -1.84 24.97 -32.65
CA PRO A 71 -1.80 23.69 -33.35
C PRO A 71 -0.46 22.99 -33.12
N ALA A 72 0.64 23.74 -33.06
CA ALA A 72 1.97 23.20 -32.77
C ALA A 72 2.06 22.70 -31.32
N LEU A 73 1.43 23.40 -30.38
CA LEU A 73 1.31 22.95 -28.98
C LEU A 73 0.44 21.70 -28.85
N LEU A 74 -0.64 21.57 -29.63
CA LEU A 74 -1.42 20.33 -29.68
C LEU A 74 -0.65 19.16 -30.27
N VAL A 75 0.10 19.37 -31.35
CA VAL A 75 0.95 18.33 -31.93
C VAL A 75 2.06 17.94 -30.95
N ALA A 76 2.70 18.91 -30.29
CA ALA A 76 3.70 18.64 -29.26
C ALA A 76 3.09 17.89 -28.06
N ALA A 77 1.90 18.27 -27.60
CA ALA A 77 1.19 17.58 -26.53
C ALA A 77 0.78 16.17 -26.95
N ALA A 78 0.30 15.97 -28.18
CA ALA A 78 -0.05 14.65 -28.71
C ALA A 78 1.17 13.75 -28.90
N LEU A 79 2.32 14.29 -29.31
CA LEU A 79 3.59 13.57 -29.38
C LEU A 79 4.11 13.23 -27.98
N PHE A 80 4.08 14.17 -27.03
CA PHE A 80 4.45 13.90 -25.63
C PHE A 80 3.55 12.84 -25.00
N ALA A 81 2.25 12.92 -25.25
CA ALA A 81 1.30 11.96 -24.71
C ALA A 81 1.43 10.59 -25.41
N GLY A 82 1.71 10.56 -26.71
CA GLY A 82 2.02 9.33 -27.45
C GLY A 82 3.29 8.63 -26.97
N VAL A 83 4.33 9.38 -26.61
CA VAL A 83 5.54 8.83 -25.96
C VAL A 83 5.25 8.37 -24.53
N ALA A 84 4.40 9.09 -23.79
CA ALA A 84 3.99 8.71 -22.44
C ALA A 84 3.07 7.46 -22.39
N TRP A 85 2.28 7.21 -23.44
CA TRP A 85 1.43 6.03 -23.57
C TRP A 85 2.13 4.83 -24.23
N GLY A 86 3.20 5.05 -24.99
CA GLY A 86 3.90 4.00 -25.75
C GLY A 86 4.82 3.08 -24.94
N THR A 87 4.82 3.16 -23.61
CA THR A 87 5.67 2.33 -22.74
C THR A 87 4.85 1.36 -21.89
N GLU A 88 3.84 0.70 -22.47
CA GLU A 88 3.30 -0.51 -21.86
C GLU A 88 4.46 -1.51 -21.74
N ARG A 89 4.88 -1.79 -20.50
CA ARG A 89 5.89 -2.80 -20.24
C ARG A 89 5.28 -4.13 -20.66
N GLN A 90 5.88 -4.77 -21.66
CA GLN A 90 5.55 -6.15 -22.00
C GLN A 90 5.83 -7.00 -20.77
N ALA A 91 4.87 -7.83 -20.35
CA ALA A 91 5.14 -8.80 -19.29
C ALA A 91 6.24 -9.77 -19.77
N PRO A 92 7.21 -10.13 -18.90
CA PRO A 92 8.27 -11.07 -19.26
C PRO A 92 7.67 -12.42 -19.67
N ASP A 93 8.24 -13.04 -20.70
CA ASP A 93 7.83 -14.36 -21.18
C ASP A 93 8.37 -15.45 -20.24
N ILE A 94 7.57 -15.81 -19.23
CA ILE A 94 7.94 -16.79 -18.21
C ILE A 94 7.32 -18.14 -18.58
N PRO A 95 8.12 -19.22 -18.69
CA PRO A 95 7.60 -20.54 -19.03
C PRO A 95 6.71 -21.12 -17.93
N ALA A 96 5.88 -22.12 -18.26
CA ALA A 96 5.01 -22.76 -17.28
C ALA A 96 5.77 -23.59 -16.22
N ALA A 97 6.99 -24.02 -16.53
CA ALA A 97 7.85 -24.82 -15.66
C ALA A 97 9.32 -24.52 -15.94
N GLY A 98 10.20 -24.92 -15.03
CA GLY A 98 11.64 -24.69 -15.11
C GLY A 98 12.14 -23.74 -14.04
N THR A 99 13.30 -23.14 -14.29
CA THR A 99 13.95 -22.18 -13.39
C THR A 99 14.28 -20.90 -14.12
N CYS A 100 14.14 -19.79 -13.40
CA CYS A 100 14.52 -18.47 -13.88
C CYS A 100 15.64 -17.92 -12.99
N THR A 101 16.67 -17.35 -13.60
CA THR A 101 17.85 -16.84 -12.91
C THR A 101 18.14 -15.42 -13.35
N VAL A 102 18.51 -14.56 -12.41
CA VAL A 102 19.01 -13.22 -12.75
C VAL A 102 20.41 -13.33 -13.39
N PRO A 103 20.81 -12.46 -14.33
CA PRO A 103 22.01 -12.67 -15.15
C PRO A 103 23.32 -12.87 -14.39
N ASP A 104 23.45 -12.27 -13.20
CA ASP A 104 24.64 -12.41 -12.36
C ASP A 104 24.64 -13.69 -11.49
N GLY A 105 23.61 -14.53 -11.61
CA GLY A 105 23.45 -15.78 -10.87
C GLY A 105 23.12 -15.61 -9.39
N SER A 106 22.87 -14.39 -8.91
CA SER A 106 22.66 -14.11 -7.47
C SER A 106 21.31 -14.61 -6.93
N VAL A 107 20.32 -14.78 -7.82
CA VAL A 107 18.96 -15.22 -7.50
C VAL A 107 18.49 -16.21 -8.55
N THR A 108 18.14 -17.41 -8.11
CA THR A 108 17.43 -18.42 -8.92
C THR A 108 16.09 -18.72 -8.26
N VAL A 109 15.02 -18.70 -9.06
CA VAL A 109 13.65 -18.99 -8.65
C VAL A 109 13.04 -20.01 -9.59
N THR A 110 11.98 -20.70 -9.18
CA THR A 110 11.21 -21.52 -10.12
C THR A 110 10.42 -20.64 -11.09
N ALA A 111 10.00 -21.19 -12.22
CA ALA A 111 9.15 -20.45 -13.16
C ALA A 111 7.81 -20.00 -12.52
N GLU A 112 7.23 -20.79 -11.61
CA GLU A 112 6.06 -20.40 -10.80
C GLU A 112 6.35 -19.14 -9.97
N GLN A 113 7.48 -19.14 -9.24
CA GLN A 113 7.89 -18.01 -8.41
C GLN A 113 8.19 -16.76 -9.26
N ALA A 114 8.83 -16.94 -10.41
CA ALA A 114 9.07 -15.87 -11.37
C ALA A 114 7.76 -15.26 -11.87
N GLY A 115 6.78 -16.08 -12.25
CA GLY A 115 5.47 -15.64 -12.73
C GLY A 115 4.70 -14.84 -11.66
N ASN A 116 4.73 -15.32 -10.41
CA ASN A 116 4.14 -14.61 -9.28
C ASN A 116 4.86 -13.28 -8.98
N ALA A 117 6.20 -13.26 -9.05
CA ALA A 117 6.99 -12.05 -8.86
C ALA A 117 6.73 -11.02 -9.96
N ALA A 118 6.67 -11.45 -11.22
CA ALA A 118 6.30 -10.61 -12.36
C ALA A 118 4.89 -10.03 -12.17
N THR A 119 3.93 -10.83 -11.69
CA THR A 119 2.57 -10.34 -11.40
C THR A 119 2.58 -9.26 -10.31
N ILE A 120 3.29 -9.48 -9.20
CA ILE A 120 3.42 -8.47 -8.14
C ILE A 120 4.03 -7.17 -8.69
N ALA A 121 5.12 -7.29 -9.45
CA ALA A 121 5.82 -6.15 -10.03
C ALA A 121 4.93 -5.36 -11.00
N GLN A 122 4.27 -6.05 -11.93
CA GLN A 122 3.40 -5.45 -12.92
C GLN A 122 2.24 -4.69 -12.26
N VAL A 123 1.58 -5.27 -11.26
CA VAL A 123 0.51 -4.57 -10.52
C VAL A 123 1.02 -3.27 -9.88
N GLY A 124 2.24 -3.28 -9.32
CA GLY A 124 2.85 -2.06 -8.78
C GLY A 124 3.11 -1.00 -9.85
N TRP A 125 3.66 -1.41 -10.99
CA TRP A 125 3.97 -0.52 -12.10
C TRP A 125 2.73 0.04 -12.82
N ASP A 126 1.69 -0.77 -13.01
CA ASP A 126 0.41 -0.33 -13.60
C ASP A 126 -0.27 0.73 -12.73
N ARG A 127 -0.01 0.71 -11.43
CA ARG A 127 -0.45 1.71 -10.45
C ARG A 127 0.46 2.95 -10.40
N GLY A 128 1.52 3.00 -11.21
CA GLY A 128 2.51 4.08 -11.21
C GLY A 128 3.39 4.13 -9.95
N LEU A 129 3.48 3.02 -9.20
CA LEU A 129 4.30 2.96 -7.99
C LEU A 129 5.79 2.81 -8.33
N PRO A 130 6.70 3.40 -7.53
CA PRO A 130 8.13 3.26 -7.75
C PRO A 130 8.61 1.84 -7.45
N GLU A 131 9.79 1.49 -7.98
CA GLU A 131 10.44 0.18 -7.74
C GLU A 131 10.54 -0.18 -6.26
N ARG A 132 10.68 0.82 -5.37
CA ARG A 132 10.68 0.60 -3.92
C ARG A 132 9.44 -0.16 -3.44
N ALA A 133 8.26 0.12 -4.01
CA ALA A 133 7.03 -0.60 -3.65
C ALA A 133 7.13 -2.07 -4.04
N VAL A 134 7.65 -2.36 -5.24
CA VAL A 134 7.86 -3.71 -5.75
C VAL A 134 8.86 -4.46 -4.88
N VAL A 135 9.97 -3.83 -4.50
CA VAL A 135 10.96 -4.43 -3.59
C VAL A 135 10.32 -4.82 -2.26
N ILE A 136 9.54 -3.92 -1.64
CA ILE A 136 8.84 -4.21 -0.38
C ILE A 136 7.86 -5.38 -0.56
N ALA A 137 7.07 -5.37 -1.63
CA ALA A 137 6.07 -6.41 -1.90
C ALA A 137 6.71 -7.78 -2.17
N LEU A 138 7.76 -7.86 -3.00
CA LEU A 138 8.46 -9.10 -3.31
C LEU A 138 9.15 -9.69 -2.07
N ALA A 139 9.82 -8.86 -1.27
CA ALA A 139 10.40 -9.31 -0.01
C ALA A 139 9.33 -9.81 0.97
N THR A 140 8.17 -9.15 1.01
CA THR A 140 7.03 -9.59 1.84
C THR A 140 6.50 -10.93 1.35
N ALA A 141 6.14 -11.07 0.07
CA ALA A 141 5.63 -12.33 -0.48
C ALA A 141 6.66 -13.48 -0.36
N GLN A 142 7.95 -13.19 -0.48
CA GLN A 142 8.99 -14.18 -0.23
C GLN A 142 9.01 -14.67 1.21
N GLN A 143 8.80 -13.78 2.18
CA GLN A 143 8.74 -14.16 3.58
C GLN A 143 7.45 -14.92 3.92
N GLU A 144 6.33 -14.51 3.35
CA GLU A 144 5.00 -15.08 3.65
C GLU A 144 4.79 -16.45 2.98
N SER A 145 5.17 -16.59 1.71
CA SER A 145 4.81 -17.76 0.90
C SER A 145 5.95 -18.33 0.07
N ARG A 146 7.15 -17.75 0.15
CA ARG A 146 8.26 -18.04 -0.77
C ARG A 146 7.88 -17.76 -2.23
N LEU A 147 7.12 -16.68 -2.48
CA LEU A 147 6.61 -16.31 -3.81
C LEU A 147 5.70 -17.38 -4.46
N ARG A 148 4.99 -18.17 -3.65
CA ARG A 148 4.06 -19.20 -4.13
C ARG A 148 2.64 -18.84 -3.78
N ASN A 149 1.70 -19.08 -4.69
CA ASN A 149 0.30 -18.75 -4.44
C ASN A 149 -0.40 -19.90 -3.69
N LEU A 150 -0.27 -19.91 -2.37
CA LEU A 150 -0.71 -21.03 -1.54
C LEU A 150 -2.23 -21.05 -1.32
N ASP A 151 -2.83 -22.24 -1.35
CA ASP A 151 -4.24 -22.47 -1.01
C ASP A 151 -4.47 -22.81 0.48
N TYR A 152 -3.40 -22.73 1.28
CA TYR A 152 -3.38 -22.95 2.73
C TYR A 152 -2.45 -21.96 3.46
N GLY A 153 -2.53 -21.97 4.78
CA GLY A 153 -1.73 -21.11 5.67
C GLY A 153 -2.12 -21.30 7.15
N ASP A 154 -1.60 -20.44 8.03
CA ASP A 154 -2.09 -20.36 9.41
C ASP A 154 -3.54 -19.82 9.44
N ARG A 155 -4.43 -20.50 10.17
CA ARG A 155 -5.87 -20.20 10.22
C ARG A 155 -6.50 -20.18 8.82
N ASP A 156 -6.94 -19.02 8.34
CA ASP A 156 -7.52 -18.77 7.01
C ASP A 156 -6.58 -17.91 6.14
N SER A 157 -5.28 -17.88 6.42
CA SER A 157 -4.29 -17.22 5.56
C SER A 157 -4.18 -17.94 4.21
N LEU A 158 -4.17 -17.16 3.13
CA LEU A 158 -4.15 -17.65 1.76
C LEU A 158 -3.29 -16.76 0.84
N GLY A 159 -2.88 -17.34 -0.27
CA GLY A 159 -2.24 -16.66 -1.39
C GLY A 159 -0.82 -16.17 -1.12
N LEU A 160 -0.33 -15.32 -2.03
CA LEU A 160 1.05 -14.82 -2.08
C LEU A 160 1.51 -14.12 -0.80
N PHE A 161 0.60 -13.38 -0.16
CA PHE A 161 0.90 -12.57 1.02
C PHE A 161 0.30 -13.16 2.31
N GLN A 162 -0.17 -14.43 2.27
CA GLN A 162 -0.82 -15.09 3.41
C GLN A 162 -1.91 -14.24 4.07
N GLN A 163 -2.71 -13.56 3.24
CA GLN A 163 -3.76 -12.64 3.65
C GLN A 163 -4.96 -13.41 4.21
N ARG A 164 -5.59 -12.87 5.26
CA ARG A 164 -6.71 -13.53 5.97
C ARG A 164 -8.05 -12.89 5.59
N PRO A 165 -8.97 -13.60 4.91
CA PRO A 165 -10.32 -13.12 4.67
C PRO A 165 -11.03 -12.63 5.95
N SER A 166 -10.88 -13.34 7.06
CA SER A 166 -11.48 -12.94 8.34
C SER A 166 -10.95 -11.61 8.90
N GLN A 167 -9.87 -11.05 8.34
CA GLN A 167 -9.30 -9.76 8.72
C GLN A 167 -9.60 -8.64 7.71
N GLY A 168 -10.49 -8.88 6.75
CA GLY A 168 -10.91 -7.86 5.78
C GLY A 168 -9.92 -7.66 4.65
N TRP A 169 -9.12 -8.66 4.31
CA TRP A 169 -8.25 -8.63 3.13
C TRP A 169 -9.01 -8.86 1.81
N GLY A 170 -10.17 -9.53 1.87
CA GLY A 170 -11.01 -9.90 0.73
C GLY A 170 -11.74 -11.21 1.04
N SER A 171 -12.49 -11.72 0.09
CA SER A 171 -12.99 -13.10 0.10
C SER A 171 -11.87 -14.11 -0.17
N GLU A 172 -12.14 -15.38 0.11
CA GLU A 172 -11.22 -16.50 -0.17
C GLU A 172 -10.79 -16.61 -1.65
N LEU A 173 -11.68 -16.26 -2.58
CA LEU A 173 -11.37 -16.28 -4.01
C LEU A 173 -10.47 -15.10 -4.38
N GLU A 174 -10.78 -13.92 -3.84
CA GLU A 174 -10.02 -12.70 -4.11
C GLU A 174 -8.59 -12.79 -3.55
N VAL A 175 -8.39 -13.24 -2.31
CA VAL A 175 -7.02 -13.33 -1.74
C VAL A 175 -6.14 -14.42 -2.38
N ARG A 176 -6.75 -15.36 -3.12
CA ARG A 176 -6.04 -16.36 -3.95
C ARG A 176 -5.77 -15.85 -5.36
N ASP A 177 -6.34 -14.73 -5.79
CA ASP A 177 -5.98 -14.09 -7.04
C ASP A 177 -4.71 -13.23 -6.82
N PRO A 178 -3.57 -13.57 -7.46
CA PRO A 178 -2.32 -12.82 -7.32
C PRO A 178 -2.45 -11.32 -7.60
N VAL A 179 -3.27 -10.93 -8.59
CA VAL A 179 -3.45 -9.54 -9.00
C VAL A 179 -4.20 -8.77 -7.91
N TYR A 180 -5.29 -9.34 -7.42
CA TYR A 180 -6.05 -8.76 -6.31
C TYR A 180 -5.21 -8.67 -5.03
N ALA A 181 -4.54 -9.75 -4.65
CA ALA A 181 -3.76 -9.81 -3.42
C ALA A 181 -2.60 -8.80 -3.41
N ALA A 182 -1.88 -8.66 -4.55
CA ALA A 182 -0.86 -7.64 -4.72
C ALA A 182 -1.46 -6.23 -4.66
N GLY A 183 -2.60 -6.02 -5.33
CA GLY A 183 -3.32 -4.75 -5.29
C GLY A 183 -3.67 -4.31 -3.86
N GLN A 184 -4.28 -5.20 -3.08
CA GLN A 184 -4.65 -4.97 -1.68
C GLN A 184 -3.45 -4.73 -0.76
N PHE A 185 -2.30 -5.33 -1.07
CA PHE A 185 -1.05 -5.06 -0.38
C PHE A 185 -0.59 -3.62 -0.64
N TYR A 186 -0.56 -3.21 -1.91
CA TYR A 186 -0.18 -1.86 -2.30
C TYR A 186 -1.14 -0.79 -1.74
N ASP A 187 -2.44 -1.06 -1.76
CA ASP A 187 -3.47 -0.17 -1.19
C ASP A 187 -3.22 0.12 0.29
N ARG A 188 -2.68 -0.84 1.04
CA ARG A 188 -2.28 -0.64 2.44
C ARG A 188 -0.92 0.03 2.54
N LEU A 189 0.06 -0.38 1.73
CA LEU A 189 1.42 0.16 1.76
C LEU A 189 1.43 1.69 1.62
N VAL A 190 0.72 2.21 0.62
CA VAL A 190 0.72 3.65 0.30
C VAL A 190 0.03 4.52 1.37
N THR A 191 -0.68 3.91 2.32
CA THR A 191 -1.28 4.64 3.45
C THR A 191 -0.30 4.86 4.61
N ILE A 192 0.87 4.22 4.58
CA ILE A 192 1.89 4.30 5.63
C ILE A 192 2.78 5.52 5.38
N PRO A 193 2.83 6.50 6.29
CA PRO A 193 3.68 7.68 6.08
C PRO A 193 5.17 7.32 5.96
N GLY A 194 5.83 7.85 4.92
CA GLY A 194 7.27 7.69 4.71
C GLY A 194 7.70 6.30 4.23
N TRP A 195 6.78 5.50 3.69
CA TRP A 195 7.06 4.15 3.25
C TRP A 195 8.13 4.05 2.16
N GLU A 196 8.29 5.11 1.37
CA GLU A 196 9.27 5.20 0.29
C GLU A 196 10.72 5.16 0.81
N ALA A 197 10.96 5.68 2.01
CA ALA A 197 12.30 5.79 2.60
C ALA A 197 12.50 4.94 3.86
N GLY A 198 11.42 4.38 4.42
CA GLY A 198 11.46 3.55 5.61
C GLY A 198 12.21 2.23 5.39
N ARG A 199 12.68 1.62 6.48
CA ARG A 199 13.29 0.28 6.42
C ARG A 199 12.26 -0.71 5.88
N LEU A 200 12.69 -1.63 5.02
CA LEU A 200 11.79 -2.58 4.36
C LEU A 200 10.95 -3.33 5.38
N THR A 201 11.59 -3.80 6.45
CA THR A 201 10.94 -4.61 7.48
C THR A 201 9.89 -3.84 8.28
N GLU A 202 10.11 -2.55 8.51
CA GLU A 202 9.14 -1.69 9.19
C GLU A 202 7.90 -1.49 8.31
N MET A 203 8.09 -1.32 6.99
CA MET A 203 6.99 -1.13 6.04
C MET A 203 6.20 -2.42 5.83
N ALA A 204 6.89 -3.53 5.57
CA ALA A 204 6.28 -4.84 5.46
C ALA A 204 5.49 -5.21 6.72
N GLN A 205 6.08 -4.97 7.90
CA GLN A 205 5.41 -5.21 9.17
C GLN A 205 4.21 -4.28 9.39
N ALA A 206 4.29 -3.01 9.01
CA ALA A 206 3.17 -2.08 9.15
C ALA A 206 1.96 -2.50 8.28
N VAL A 207 2.22 -3.12 7.12
CA VAL A 207 1.19 -3.71 6.26
C VAL A 207 0.66 -5.03 6.84
N GLN A 208 1.52 -6.00 7.12
CA GLN A 208 1.14 -7.39 7.44
C GLN A 208 0.81 -7.61 8.92
N ARG A 209 1.44 -6.87 9.82
CA ARG A 209 1.33 -7.00 11.29
C ARG A 209 1.61 -8.43 11.78
N SER A 210 2.72 -9.02 11.33
CA SER A 210 3.13 -10.38 11.70
C SER A 210 3.67 -10.49 13.13
N GLY A 211 3.89 -11.73 13.60
CA GLY A 211 4.58 -12.00 14.87
C GLY A 211 6.11 -11.91 14.81
N PHE A 212 6.70 -11.72 13.63
CA PHE A 212 8.15 -11.80 13.39
C PHE A 212 8.65 -10.61 12.54
N PRO A 213 8.58 -9.38 13.07
CA PRO A 213 8.70 -8.14 12.29
C PRO A 213 10.03 -7.96 11.55
N GLU A 214 11.13 -8.57 12.01
CA GLU A 214 12.47 -8.41 11.42
C GLU A 214 12.76 -9.36 10.25
N LEU A 215 11.93 -10.40 10.03
CA LEU A 215 12.25 -11.44 9.05
C LEU A 215 12.10 -10.97 7.60
N TYR A 216 11.44 -9.85 7.33
CA TYR A 216 11.33 -9.33 5.97
C TYR A 216 12.67 -8.76 5.48
N GLN A 217 13.45 -8.15 6.37
CA GLN A 217 14.68 -7.42 6.02
C GLN A 217 15.70 -8.28 5.26
N GLN A 218 15.78 -9.58 5.58
CA GLN A 218 16.72 -10.51 4.95
C GLN A 218 16.47 -10.72 3.45
N TRP A 219 15.25 -10.45 2.98
CA TRP A 219 14.85 -10.64 1.57
C TRP A 219 15.05 -9.40 0.72
N GLU A 220 15.46 -8.26 1.30
CA GLU A 220 15.66 -7.03 0.55
C GLU A 220 16.66 -7.18 -0.63
N PRO A 221 17.84 -7.82 -0.46
CA PRO A 221 18.77 -7.96 -1.58
C PRO A 221 18.19 -8.80 -2.72
N MET A 222 17.52 -9.92 -2.41
CA MET A 222 16.87 -10.76 -3.42
C MET A 222 15.78 -9.97 -4.16
N ALA A 223 14.93 -9.26 -3.42
CA ALA A 223 13.84 -8.48 -4.00
C ALA A 223 14.35 -7.34 -4.89
N GLN A 224 15.47 -6.69 -4.54
CA GLN A 224 16.11 -5.68 -5.38
C GLN A 224 16.60 -6.26 -6.71
N GLN A 225 17.30 -7.39 -6.67
CA GLN A 225 17.81 -8.06 -7.86
C GLN A 225 16.68 -8.52 -8.77
N LEU A 226 15.63 -9.12 -8.19
CA LEU A 226 14.48 -9.60 -8.96
C LEU A 226 13.67 -8.43 -9.53
N THR A 227 13.46 -7.34 -8.78
CA THR A 227 12.80 -6.12 -9.28
C THR A 227 13.57 -5.54 -10.46
N THR A 228 14.90 -5.45 -10.36
CA THR A 228 15.76 -4.93 -11.43
C THR A 228 15.65 -5.80 -12.67
N ALA A 229 15.83 -7.11 -12.53
CA ALA A 229 15.78 -8.04 -13.65
C ALA A 229 14.41 -8.04 -14.36
N LEU A 230 13.31 -7.93 -13.61
CA LEU A 230 11.97 -7.79 -14.18
C LEU A 230 11.77 -6.43 -14.86
N ALA A 231 12.30 -5.34 -14.30
CA ALA A 231 12.17 -4.00 -14.85
C ALA A 231 12.94 -3.81 -16.17
N THR A 232 14.04 -4.56 -16.33
CA THR A 232 14.90 -4.53 -17.52
C THR A 232 14.69 -5.71 -18.47
N ASP A 233 13.73 -6.60 -18.18
CA ASP A 233 13.46 -7.81 -18.97
C ASP A 233 14.71 -8.68 -19.20
N THR A 234 15.50 -8.89 -18.14
CA THR A 234 16.74 -9.68 -18.19
C THR A 234 16.67 -10.97 -17.38
N LEU A 235 15.47 -11.40 -16.97
CA LEU A 235 15.32 -12.65 -16.23
C LEU A 235 15.42 -13.83 -17.20
N GLU A 236 16.41 -14.70 -17.02
CA GLU A 236 16.68 -15.81 -17.93
C GLU A 236 15.99 -17.08 -17.45
N CYS A 237 15.03 -17.62 -18.22
CA CYS A 237 14.29 -18.82 -17.86
C CYS A 237 14.63 -20.02 -18.78
N ALA A 238 14.78 -21.19 -18.18
CA ALA A 238 15.11 -22.45 -18.85
C ALA A 238 14.40 -23.67 -18.22
#